data_AF-A0A1G1K3L2-F1
#
_entry.id   AF-A0A1G1K3L2-F1
#
_cell.length_a   1.000
_cell.length_b   1.000
_cell.length_c   1.000
_cell.angle_alpha   90.00
_cell.angle_beta   90.00
_cell.angle_gamma   90.00
#
_symmetry.space_group_name_H-M   'P 1'
#
loop_
_entity.id
_entity.type
_entity.pdbx_description
1 polymer ?
#
loop_
_entity_poly.entity_id
_entity_poly.type
_entity_poly.pdbx_seq_one_letter_code
_entity_poly.pdbx_strand_id
1 'polypeptide(L)'
;MNKQKKKVTVCYCQIPMKKLIELVRMRFVENIQTEELMKRMNTDQEREYLATVALLDVSDQELVSMIEAGGPVQPDHLLACRQRAKNILKDYAVILRAEGAHE
;
A
#
# COMPACT_ATOMS: atom_id res chain seq x y z
N MET A 1 -28.42 5.25 -1.71
CA MET A 1 -27.09 4.84 -2.22
C MET A 1 -26.06 5.00 -1.12
N ASN A 2 -25.84 3.95 -0.33
CA ASN A 2 -24.82 3.97 0.73
C ASN A 2 -23.43 3.90 0.09
N LYS A 3 -22.82 5.06 -0.16
CA LYS A 3 -21.38 5.16 -0.40
C LYS A 3 -20.69 4.70 0.87
N GLN A 4 -20.40 3.41 0.99
CA GLN A 4 -19.49 2.87 1.99
C GLN A 4 -18.12 3.49 1.69
N LYS A 5 -17.87 4.66 2.29
CA LYS A 5 -16.55 5.27 2.32
C LYS A 5 -15.65 4.22 2.99
N LYS A 6 -14.82 3.52 2.21
CA LYS A 6 -13.81 2.59 2.74
C LYS A 6 -12.93 3.42 3.68
N LYS A 7 -13.18 3.29 4.98
CA LYS A 7 -12.32 3.89 6.01
C LYS A 7 -10.98 3.18 5.89
N VAL A 8 -9.94 3.92 5.53
CA VAL A 8 -8.58 3.41 5.60
C VAL A 8 -8.23 3.36 7.08
N THR A 9 -8.41 2.19 7.67
CA THR A 9 -8.23 1.90 9.10
C THR A 9 -6.79 1.53 9.45
N VAL A 10 -6.01 1.12 8.45
CA VAL A 10 -4.64 0.62 8.63
C VAL A 10 -3.64 1.60 8.02
N CYS A 11 -2.64 1.99 8.80
CA CYS A 11 -1.49 2.78 8.33
C CYS A 11 -0.36 1.84 7.85
N TYR A 12 0.49 2.28 6.93
CA TYR A 12 1.63 1.51 6.43
C TYR A 12 2.55 0.97 7.54
N CYS A 13 2.64 1.67 8.68
CA CYS A 13 3.43 1.24 9.84
C CYS A 13 2.87 0.00 10.56
N GLN A 14 1.60 -0.34 10.33
CA GLN A 14 0.94 -1.51 10.91
C GLN A 14 1.02 -2.75 10.01
N ILE A 15 1.51 -2.59 8.77
CA ILE A 15 1.68 -3.70 7.84
C ILE A 15 3.03 -4.37 8.14
N PRO A 16 3.07 -5.69 8.38
CA PRO A 16 4.32 -6.41 8.55
C PRO A 16 5.21 -6.23 7.32
N MET A 17 6.48 -5.90 7.53
CA MET A 17 7.41 -5.54 6.46
C MET A 17 7.50 -6.59 5.35
N LYS A 18 7.56 -7.88 5.72
CA LYS A 18 7.54 -9.00 4.76
C LYS A 18 6.29 -8.98 3.87
N LYS A 19 5.13 -8.69 4.46
CA LYS A 19 3.85 -8.65 3.74
C LYS A 19 3.74 -7.40 2.86
N LEU A 20 4.24 -6.26 3.34
CA LEU A 20 4.31 -5.02 2.56
C LEU A 20 5.14 -5.23 1.29
N ILE A 21 6.31 -5.86 1.40
CA ILE A 21 7.19 -6.17 0.26
C ILE A 21 6.50 -7.11 -0.73
N GLU A 22 5.89 -8.19 -0.23
CA GLU A 22 5.16 -9.17 -1.06
C GLU A 22 4.04 -8.51 -1.88
N LEU A 23 3.18 -7.74 -1.21
CA LEU A 23 2.05 -7.05 -1.86
C LEU A 23 2.51 -6.01 -2.89
N VAL A 24 3.58 -5.27 -2.58
CA VAL A 24 4.12 -4.27 -3.51
C VAL A 24 4.78 -4.93 -4.71
N ARG A 25 5.53 -6.02 -4.51
CA ARG A 25 6.11 -6.78 -5.62
C ARG A 25 5.01 -7.27 -6.56
N MET A 26 3.99 -7.92 -6.02
CA MET A 26 2.87 -8.41 -6.81
C MET A 26 2.13 -7.29 -7.56
N ARG A 27 1.90 -6.15 -6.89
CA ARG A 27 1.14 -5.03 -7.48
C ARG A 27 1.94 -4.22 -8.51
N PHE A 28 3.19 -3.86 -8.19
CA PHE A 28 3.97 -2.87 -8.93
C PHE A 28 5.10 -3.46 -9.78
N VAL A 29 5.62 -4.65 -9.41
CA VAL A 29 6.68 -5.33 -10.20
C VAL A 29 6.05 -6.34 -11.15
N GLU A 30 5.17 -7.20 -10.65
CA GLU A 30 4.47 -8.23 -11.46
C GLU A 30 3.21 -7.66 -12.15
N ASN A 31 2.89 -6.39 -11.89
CA ASN A 31 1.77 -5.65 -12.49
C ASN A 31 0.38 -6.32 -12.29
N ILE A 32 0.20 -7.09 -11.21
CA ILE A 32 -1.07 -7.75 -10.93
C ILE A 32 -2.09 -6.70 -10.47
N GLN A 33 -3.30 -6.77 -11.02
CA GLN A 33 -4.39 -5.85 -10.68
C GLN A 33 -4.84 -6.03 -9.22
N THR A 34 -5.16 -4.93 -8.54
CA THR A 34 -5.62 -4.93 -7.14
C THR A 34 -6.83 -5.84 -6.94
N GLU A 35 -7.76 -5.89 -7.90
CA GLU A 35 -8.93 -6.77 -7.85
C GLU A 35 -8.55 -8.25 -7.85
N GLU A 36 -7.55 -8.64 -8.64
CA GLU A 36 -7.05 -10.01 -8.69
C GLU A 36 -6.32 -10.37 -7.39
N LEU A 37 -5.53 -9.44 -6.86
CA LEU A 37 -4.87 -9.63 -5.57
C LEU A 37 -5.88 -9.76 -4.43
N MET A 38 -6.99 -9.01 -4.46
CA MET A 38 -8.05 -9.12 -3.44
C MET A 38 -8.67 -10.51 -3.39
N LYS A 39 -8.82 -11.18 -4.54
CA LYS A 39 -9.33 -12.57 -4.60
C LYS A 39 -8.34 -13.57 -4.01
N ARG A 40 -7.04 -13.28 -4.05
CA ARG A 40 -5.98 -14.14 -3.49
C ARG A 40 -5.82 -13.95 -1.97
N MET A 41 -6.32 -12.85 -1.40
CA MET A 41 -6.25 -12.59 0.03
C MET A 41 -7.33 -13.38 0.78
N ASN A 42 -6.88 -14.20 1.73
CA ASN A 42 -7.74 -15.13 2.46
C ASN A 42 -8.38 -14.46 3.69
N THR A 43 -7.72 -13.45 4.25
CA THR A 43 -8.19 -12.75 5.46
C THR A 43 -8.59 -11.31 5.17
N ASP A 44 -9.49 -10.77 5.99
CA ASP A 44 -9.94 -9.37 5.87
C ASP A 44 -8.77 -8.40 6.10
N GLN A 45 -7.92 -8.70 7.09
CA GLN A 45 -6.69 -7.96 7.39
C GLN A 45 -5.73 -7.91 6.19
N GLU A 46 -5.55 -9.00 5.45
CA GLU A 46 -4.73 -8.99 4.24
C GLU A 46 -5.33 -8.11 3.13
N ARG A 47 -6.66 -8.07 3.01
CA ARG A 47 -7.35 -7.18 2.07
C ARG A 47 -7.19 -5.73 2.48
N GLU A 48 -7.22 -5.41 3.77
CA GLU A 48 -6.93 -4.07 4.28
C GLU A 48 -5.48 -3.65 3.99
N TYR A 49 -4.51 -4.57 4.14
CA TYR A 49 -3.12 -4.32 3.79
C TYR A 49 -2.96 -4.04 2.29
N LEU A 50 -3.57 -4.85 1.44
CA LEU A 50 -3.57 -4.64 0.00
C LEU A 50 -4.24 -3.33 -0.39
N ALA A 51 -5.37 -2.98 0.23
CA ALA A 51 -6.05 -1.70 0.00
C ALA A 51 -5.13 -0.52 0.36
N THR A 52 -4.41 -0.62 1.49
CA THR A 52 -3.43 0.39 1.92
C THR A 52 -2.25 0.48 0.95
N VAL A 53 -1.75 -0.65 0.44
CA VAL A 53 -0.69 -0.71 -0.58
C VAL A 53 -1.14 -0.11 -1.91
N ALA A 54 -2.39 -0.33 -2.32
CA ALA A 54 -2.93 0.26 -3.55
C ALA A 54 -2.93 1.80 -3.52
N LEU A 55 -3.05 2.40 -2.33
CA LEU A 55 -2.96 3.86 -2.15
C LEU A 55 -1.54 4.42 -2.37
N LEU A 56 -0.52 3.56 -2.54
CA LEU A 56 0.83 4.04 -2.92
C LEU A 56 0.84 4.70 -4.29
N ASP A 57 -0.07 4.32 -5.19
CA ASP A 57 -0.22 4.84 -6.56
C ASP A 57 -0.99 6.16 -6.63
N VAL A 58 -1.76 6.49 -5.58
CA VAL A 58 -2.63 7.67 -5.53
C VAL A 58 -1.81 8.93 -5.20
N SER A 59 -2.09 10.07 -5.83
CA SER A 59 -1.40 11.34 -5.53
C SER A 59 -1.62 11.80 -4.08
N ASP A 60 -0.68 12.56 -3.52
CA ASP A 60 -0.76 13.03 -2.14
C ASP A 60 -2.03 13.86 -1.88
N GLN A 61 -2.42 14.71 -2.84
CA GLN A 61 -3.66 15.52 -2.77
C GLN A 61 -4.92 14.64 -2.73
N GLU A 62 -4.99 13.63 -3.59
CA GLU A 62 -6.11 12.68 -3.63
C GLU A 62 -6.16 11.86 -2.33
N LEU A 63 -5.00 11.43 -1.83
CA LEU A 63 -4.89 10.69 -0.59
C LEU A 63 -5.39 11.51 0.61
N VAL A 64 -4.99 12.79 0.71
CA VAL A 64 -5.46 13.71 1.76
C VAL A 64 -6.98 13.90 1.67
N SER A 65 -7.53 14.13 0.47
CA SER A 65 -8.97 14.30 0.27
C SER A 65 -9.77 13.06 0.67
N MET A 66 -9.21 11.86 0.46
CA MET A 66 -9.82 10.59 0.90
C MET A 66 -9.83 10.42 2.44
N ILE A 67 -8.87 11.01 3.17
CA ILE A 67 -8.75 10.91 4.64
C ILE A 67 -9.60 11.95 5.35
N GLU A 68 -9.61 13.19 4.86
CA GLU A 68 -10.44 14.29 5.39
C GLU A 68 -11.94 13.89 5.41
N ALA A 69 -12.33 12.91 4.60
CA ALA A 69 -13.67 12.35 4.55
C ALA A 69 -14.06 11.40 5.72
N GLY A 70 -13.24 11.22 6.76
CA GLY A 70 -13.67 10.67 8.07
C GLY A 70 -12.85 9.53 8.69
N GLY A 71 -11.51 9.61 8.67
CA GLY A 71 -10.62 8.65 9.37
C GLY A 71 -9.96 9.22 10.65
N PRO A 72 -9.56 8.36 11.62
CA PRO A 72 -8.85 8.79 12.85
C PRO A 72 -7.35 9.07 12.64
N VAL A 73 -6.83 8.86 11.43
CA VAL A 73 -5.41 9.00 11.10
C VAL A 73 -5.12 10.41 10.63
N GLN A 74 -4.18 11.09 11.28
CA GLN A 74 -3.76 12.42 10.85
C GLN A 74 -3.09 12.34 9.46
N PRO A 75 -3.45 13.23 8.51
CA PRO A 75 -2.92 13.20 7.15
C PRO A 75 -1.39 13.29 7.12
N ASP A 76 -0.80 14.09 8.01
CA ASP A 76 0.65 14.23 8.15
C ASP A 76 1.35 12.91 8.48
N HIS A 77 0.80 12.14 9.43
CA HIS A 77 1.32 10.83 9.81
C HIS A 77 1.20 9.81 8.67
N LEU A 78 0.10 9.84 7.91
CA LEU A 78 -0.06 8.94 6.77
C LEU A 78 0.94 9.27 5.66
N LEU A 79 1.14 10.55 5.33
CA LEU A 79 2.12 10.98 4.33
C LEU A 79 3.54 10.58 4.74
N ALA A 80 3.92 10.80 6.00
CA ALA A 80 5.21 10.37 6.53
C ALA A 80 5.39 8.85 6.49
N CYS A 81 4.38 8.08 6.92
CA CYS A 81 4.41 6.62 6.87
C CYS A 81 4.44 6.08 5.43
N ARG A 82 3.72 6.75 4.52
CA ARG A 82 3.73 6.43 3.09
C ARG A 82 5.09 6.69 2.48
N GLN A 83 5.72 7.82 2.79
CA GLN A 83 7.06 8.13 2.30
C GLN A 83 8.09 7.13 2.83
N ARG A 84 7.98 6.74 4.11
CA ARG A 84 8.80 5.68 4.69
C ARG A 84 8.59 4.35 3.98
N ALA A 85 7.35 3.96 3.72
CA ALA A 85 7.03 2.75 2.95
C ALA A 85 7.66 2.83 1.55
N LYS A 86 7.47 3.93 0.81
CA LYS A 86 8.11 4.14 -0.50
C LYS A 86 9.63 4.05 -0.44
N ASN A 87 10.27 4.58 0.60
CA ASN A 87 11.73 4.51 0.76
C ASN A 87 12.19 3.07 1.03
N ILE A 88 11.51 2.33 1.91
CA ILE A 88 11.76 0.90 2.12
C ILE A 88 11.60 0.15 0.79
N LEU A 89 10.55 0.44 0.04
CA LEU A 89 10.32 -0.21 -1.25
C LEU A 89 11.36 0.14 -2.30
N LYS A 90 11.86 1.39 -2.32
CA LYS A 90 12.97 1.78 -3.19
C LYS A 90 14.23 1.01 -2.83
N ASP A 91 14.55 0.90 -1.55
CA ASP A 91 15.70 0.14 -1.06
C ASP A 91 15.59 -1.34 -1.48
N TYR A 92 14.44 -1.96 -1.24
CA TYR A 92 14.17 -3.35 -1.64
C TYR A 92 14.07 -3.56 -3.15
N ALA A 93 13.50 -2.62 -3.91
CA ALA A 93 13.44 -2.71 -5.37
C ALA A 93 14.82 -2.49 -6.01
N VAL A 94 15.67 -1.66 -5.40
CA VAL A 94 17.08 -1.53 -5.76
C VAL A 94 17.81 -2.84 -5.47
N ILE A 95 17.56 -3.47 -4.32
CA ILE A 95 18.11 -4.80 -3.98
C ILE A 95 17.65 -5.87 -4.98
N LEU A 96 16.35 -5.97 -5.28
CA LEU A 96 15.81 -6.94 -6.24
C LEU A 96 16.30 -6.70 -7.68
N ARG A 97 16.56 -5.45 -8.08
CA ARG A 97 17.18 -5.13 -9.39
C ARG A 97 18.68 -5.42 -9.39
N ALA A 98 19.36 -5.27 -8.26
CA ALA A 98 20.77 -5.59 -8.12
C ALA A 98 21.02 -7.11 -8.13
N GLU A 99 20.11 -7.92 -7.58
CA GLU A 99 20.16 -9.39 -7.65
C GLU A 99 19.70 -9.97 -8.99
N GLY A 100 19.16 -9.14 -9.90
CA GLY A 100 18.76 -9.53 -11.26
C GLY A 100 19.70 -9.04 -12.36
N ALA A 101 20.85 -8.45 -12.03
CA ALA A 101 21.85 -7.93 -12.98
C ALA A 101 23.03 -8.89 -13.14
N HIS A 102 22.75 -10.18 -13.31
CA HIS A 102 23.77 -11.17 -13.68
C HIS A 102 23.21 -12.16 -14.71
N GLU A 103 22.87 -11.65 -15.89
CA GLU A 103 22.81 -12.42 -17.13
C GLU A 103 23.46 -11.61 -18.25
#